data_AF-A0A927S4F3-F1
#
_entry.id   AF-A0A927S4F3-F1
#
_cell.length_a   1.000
_cell.length_b   1.000
_cell.length_c   1.000
_cell.angle_alpha   90.00
_cell.angle_beta   90.00
_cell.angle_gamma   90.00
#
_symmetry.space_group_name_H-M   'P 1'
#
loop_
_entity.id
_entity.type
_entity.pdbx_description
1 polymer ?
#
loop_
_entity_poly.entity_id
_entity_poly.type
_entity_poly.pdbx_seq_one_letter_code
_entity_poly.pdbx_strand_id
1 'polypeptide(L)'
;MQGGDSMDRNTVFNITKATGIGPGEHVLIHFWGEDSDRDAANAFSAAVAALGATPFVLQQSRSANFDLFSTAAEGSFDDAYFEAFARFDTVLDIFAYRPIILDRELPPEKMSLYRRYIKNLFYALMKARRFVQLRLPTAANAEESGLDREDYIRRMNAAYSIDLDALKKRCTQAVRDLSANDRYVIATGENCVLHLDLTGRPWHIDAGDGDWPCGEVYIAPVENAHGRVFFEKLFVEDTGCFENVTLEFADGRLASADHSAVSKFIDALSPADRVLCELGFGMNPNVGDLCGYAVLDEKMCDTFHIAIGANTMFGGKNNSKVHMDFVHTGGFHVSPVQQARE
;
A
#
# COMPACT_ATOMS: atom_id res chain seq x y z
N MET A 1 -2.35 -31.95 11.01
CA MET A 1 -2.26 -31.17 9.76
C MET A 1 -1.28 -30.04 10.06
N GLN A 2 -0.05 -30.12 9.55
CA GLN A 2 0.98 -29.13 9.85
C GLN A 2 0.70 -27.84 9.08
N GLY A 3 0.79 -26.71 9.79
CA GLY A 3 0.40 -25.38 9.34
C GLY A 3 1.33 -24.82 8.26
N GLY A 4 0.78 -24.66 7.06
CA GLY A 4 1.45 -24.08 5.89
C GLY A 4 1.13 -22.59 5.66
N ASP A 5 0.32 -21.96 6.52
CA ASP A 5 -0.21 -20.61 6.29
C ASP A 5 0.51 -19.51 7.09
N SER A 6 1.54 -19.86 7.86
CA SER A 6 2.29 -18.89 8.67
C SER A 6 3.62 -18.54 8.01
N MET A 7 3.85 -17.24 7.81
CA MET A 7 5.16 -16.69 7.48
C MET A 7 6.24 -17.24 8.40
N ASP A 8 7.40 -17.60 7.86
CA ASP A 8 8.46 -18.18 8.68
C ASP A 8 9.02 -17.15 9.69
N ARG A 9 9.50 -17.65 10.83
CA ARG A 9 9.94 -16.79 11.94
C ARG A 9 11.16 -15.92 11.60
N ASN A 10 12.02 -16.36 10.69
CA ASN A 10 13.18 -15.56 10.28
C ASN A 10 12.72 -14.39 9.43
N THR A 11 11.79 -14.60 8.51
CA THR A 11 11.16 -13.54 7.73
C THR A 11 10.45 -12.54 8.64
N VAL A 12 9.63 -13.01 9.59
CA VAL A 12 8.98 -12.14 10.59
C VAL A 12 10.01 -11.29 11.36
N PHE A 13 11.11 -11.90 11.82
CA PHE A 13 12.18 -11.18 12.51
C PHE A 13 12.85 -10.13 11.61
N ASN A 14 13.16 -10.48 10.36
CA ASN A 14 13.81 -9.59 9.41
C ASN A 14 12.93 -8.39 9.06
N ILE A 15 11.64 -8.62 8.80
CA ILE A 15 10.65 -7.56 8.59
C ILE A 15 10.60 -6.65 9.82
N THR A 16 10.41 -7.24 11.01
CA THR A 16 10.31 -6.47 12.27
C THR A 16 11.56 -5.61 12.47
N LYS A 17 12.75 -6.15 12.23
CA LYS A 17 14.02 -5.42 12.31
C LYS A 17 14.10 -4.28 11.30
N ALA A 18 13.66 -4.48 10.07
CA ALA A 18 13.75 -3.49 9.00
C ALA A 18 12.84 -2.28 9.20
N THR A 19 11.75 -2.43 9.97
CA THR A 19 10.94 -1.28 10.44
C THR A 19 11.72 -0.30 11.32
N GLY A 20 12.93 -0.68 11.75
CA GLY A 20 13.81 0.15 12.55
C GLY A 20 13.43 0.19 14.03
N ILE A 21 12.57 -0.74 14.49
CA ILE A 21 12.32 -0.98 15.91
C ILE A 21 13.65 -1.26 16.62
N GLY A 22 13.85 -0.61 17.76
CA GLY A 22 15.04 -0.74 18.57
C GLY A 22 14.75 -0.85 20.08
N PRO A 23 15.80 -1.04 20.89
CA PRO A 23 15.66 -1.24 22.33
C PRO A 23 14.89 -0.11 23.03
N GLY A 24 13.99 -0.48 23.95
CA GLY A 24 13.23 0.46 24.77
C GLY A 24 11.98 1.06 24.12
N GLU A 25 11.72 0.81 22.83
CA GLU A 25 10.47 1.23 22.19
C GLU A 25 9.27 0.42 22.70
N HIS A 26 8.11 1.08 22.83
CA HIS A 26 6.82 0.42 23.00
C HIS A 26 6.18 0.20 21.63
N VAL A 27 5.91 -1.06 21.29
CA VAL A 27 5.40 -1.43 19.97
C VAL A 27 4.01 -2.03 20.11
N LEU A 28 3.04 -1.44 19.43
CA LEU A 28 1.71 -2.01 19.29
C LEU A 28 1.70 -2.95 18.09
N ILE A 29 1.32 -4.20 18.31
CA ILE A 29 0.95 -5.15 17.28
C ILE A 29 -0.57 -5.09 17.18
N HIS A 30 -1.04 -4.30 16.23
CA HIS A 30 -2.45 -4.17 15.89
C HIS A 30 -2.79 -5.25 14.88
N PHE A 31 -3.45 -6.31 15.33
CA PHE A 31 -3.58 -7.55 14.57
C PHE A 31 -5.03 -7.81 14.14
N TRP A 32 -5.27 -7.86 12.84
CA TRP A 32 -6.55 -8.22 12.25
C TRP A 32 -6.54 -9.70 11.90
N GLY A 33 -7.04 -10.52 12.82
CA GLY A 33 -7.08 -11.96 12.67
C GLY A 33 -7.99 -12.63 13.70
N GLU A 34 -8.47 -13.82 13.38
CA GLU A 34 -9.18 -14.65 14.33
C GLU A 34 -8.21 -15.30 15.33
N ASP A 35 -8.73 -15.93 16.38
CA ASP A 35 -7.90 -16.65 17.35
C ASP A 35 -7.07 -17.78 16.70
N SER A 36 -7.56 -18.33 15.58
CA SER A 36 -6.80 -19.30 14.78
C SER A 36 -5.55 -18.72 14.12
N ASP A 37 -5.50 -17.40 13.92
CA ASP A 37 -4.39 -16.70 13.24
C ASP A 37 -3.37 -16.12 14.24
N ARG A 38 -3.66 -16.23 15.55
CA ARG A 38 -2.93 -15.55 16.62
C ARG A 38 -1.45 -15.90 16.72
N ASP A 39 -1.04 -17.05 16.19
CA ASP A 39 0.37 -17.45 16.10
C ASP A 39 1.21 -16.44 15.30
N ALA A 40 0.63 -15.78 14.28
CA ALA A 40 1.31 -14.72 13.55
C ALA A 40 1.60 -13.50 14.46
N ALA A 41 0.59 -12.99 15.18
CA ALA A 41 0.78 -11.89 16.14
C ALA A 41 1.79 -12.23 17.25
N ASN A 42 1.77 -13.48 17.72
CA ASN A 42 2.75 -13.98 18.69
C ASN A 42 4.17 -13.99 18.12
N ALA A 43 4.34 -14.35 16.84
CA ALA A 43 5.65 -14.33 16.17
C ALA A 43 6.22 -12.91 16.07
N PHE A 44 5.40 -11.92 15.69
CA PHE A 44 5.81 -10.52 15.69
C PHE A 44 6.11 -10.02 17.11
N SER A 45 5.32 -10.42 18.11
CA SER A 45 5.59 -10.08 19.52
C SER A 45 6.95 -10.59 19.98
N ALA A 46 7.26 -11.84 19.65
CA ALA A 46 8.56 -12.43 19.97
C ALA A 46 9.71 -11.73 19.23
N ALA A 47 9.52 -11.35 17.97
CA ALA A 47 10.52 -10.61 17.19
C ALA A 47 10.79 -9.21 17.78
N VAL A 48 9.74 -8.47 18.16
CA VAL A 48 9.86 -7.18 18.85
C VAL A 48 10.65 -7.33 20.15
N ALA A 49 10.30 -8.32 20.98
CA ALA A 49 11.01 -8.58 22.23
C ALA A 49 12.49 -8.95 22.00
N ALA A 50 12.78 -9.71 20.94
CA ALA A 50 14.15 -10.06 20.55
C ALA A 50 15.01 -8.86 20.13
N LEU A 51 14.38 -7.75 19.70
CA LEU A 51 15.05 -6.47 19.43
C LEU A 51 15.22 -5.58 20.67
N GLY A 52 14.78 -6.05 21.85
CA GLY A 52 14.84 -5.29 23.10
C GLY A 52 13.70 -4.26 23.27
N ALA A 53 12.68 -4.32 22.42
CA ALA A 53 11.48 -3.50 22.51
C ALA A 53 10.37 -4.22 23.31
N THR A 54 9.33 -3.48 23.70
CA THR A 54 8.21 -4.00 24.49
C THR A 54 6.97 -4.17 23.61
N PRO A 55 6.55 -5.40 23.29
CA PRO A 55 5.35 -5.64 22.49
C PRO A 55 4.06 -5.50 23.32
N PHE A 56 3.01 -4.99 22.69
CA PHE A 56 1.63 -5.08 23.16
C PHE A 56 0.74 -5.53 22.00
N VAL A 57 -0.15 -6.50 22.21
CA VAL A 57 -1.03 -7.00 21.14
C VAL A 57 -2.44 -6.45 21.33
N LEU A 58 -2.97 -5.78 20.30
CA LEU A 58 -4.39 -5.46 20.17
C LEU A 58 -4.96 -6.26 19.00
N GLN A 59 -5.77 -7.27 19.29
CA GLN A 59 -6.43 -8.09 18.28
C GLN A 59 -7.78 -7.49 17.86
N GLN A 60 -8.05 -7.50 16.56
CA GLN A 60 -9.29 -7.10 15.90
C GLN A 60 -9.89 -8.32 15.16
N SER A 61 -10.38 -9.29 15.93
CA SER A 61 -11.11 -10.45 15.39
C SER A 61 -12.48 -10.02 14.86
N ARG A 62 -12.93 -10.53 13.70
CA ARG A 62 -14.27 -10.25 13.17
C ARG A 62 -15.33 -10.81 14.11
N SER A 63 -15.11 -12.04 14.61
CA SER A 63 -16.02 -12.70 15.54
C SER A 63 -16.12 -11.98 16.90
N ALA A 64 -14.98 -11.65 17.51
CA ALA A 64 -14.93 -10.94 18.79
C ALA A 64 -15.48 -9.50 18.69
N ASN A 65 -15.16 -8.79 17.60
CA ASN A 65 -15.71 -7.46 17.37
C ASN A 65 -17.22 -7.52 17.16
N PHE A 66 -17.75 -8.51 16.44
CA PHE A 66 -19.20 -8.66 16.32
C PHE A 66 -19.86 -8.82 17.70
N ASP A 67 -19.37 -9.71 18.55
CA ASP A 67 -19.97 -9.96 19.86
C ASP A 67 -19.86 -8.73 20.78
N LEU A 68 -18.69 -8.07 20.78
CA LEU A 68 -18.45 -6.83 21.51
C LEU A 68 -19.40 -5.71 21.07
N PHE A 69 -19.44 -5.39 19.78
CA PHE A 69 -20.24 -4.27 19.27
C PHE A 69 -21.75 -4.57 19.21
N SER A 70 -22.15 -5.84 19.19
CA SER A 70 -23.56 -6.22 19.37
C SER A 70 -24.11 -5.77 20.73
N THR A 71 -23.26 -5.81 21.77
CA THR A 71 -23.66 -5.54 23.15
C THR A 71 -23.20 -4.18 23.68
N ALA A 72 -22.17 -3.57 23.07
CA ALA A 72 -21.57 -2.31 23.52
C ALA A 72 -22.60 -1.19 23.71
N ALA A 73 -22.53 -0.49 24.83
CA ALA A 73 -23.30 0.72 25.08
C ALA A 73 -22.75 1.89 24.26
N GLU A 74 -23.58 2.89 23.95
CA GLU A 74 -23.18 4.03 23.12
C GLU A 74 -22.00 4.82 23.70
N GLY A 75 -21.89 4.90 25.04
CA GLY A 75 -20.80 5.57 25.75
C GLY A 75 -19.52 4.74 25.92
N SER A 76 -19.39 3.58 25.25
CA SER A 76 -18.16 2.78 25.27
C SER A 76 -17.07 3.45 24.42
N PHE A 77 -15.81 3.29 24.80
CA PHE A 77 -14.62 3.83 24.11
C PHE A 77 -14.63 5.36 24.02
N ASP A 78 -14.36 6.00 25.16
CA ASP A 78 -14.20 7.45 25.24
C ASP A 78 -12.83 7.91 24.71
N ASP A 79 -12.60 9.22 24.73
CA ASP A 79 -11.33 9.80 24.24
C ASP A 79 -10.13 9.28 25.03
N ALA A 80 -10.28 9.02 26.34
CA ALA A 80 -9.23 8.48 27.20
C ALA A 80 -8.77 7.08 26.75
N TYR A 81 -9.70 6.23 26.26
CA TYR A 81 -9.35 4.96 25.65
C TYR A 81 -8.43 5.15 24.43
N PHE A 82 -8.74 6.09 23.54
CA PHE A 82 -7.95 6.33 22.33
C PHE A 82 -6.60 7.01 22.64
N GLU A 83 -6.55 7.89 23.62
CA GLU A 83 -5.33 8.55 24.09
C GLU A 83 -4.29 7.54 24.63
N ALA A 84 -4.73 6.40 25.15
CA ALA A 84 -3.82 5.35 25.62
C ALA A 84 -2.91 4.83 24.50
N PHE A 85 -3.40 4.80 23.25
CA PHE A 85 -2.62 4.33 22.10
C PHE A 85 -1.59 5.33 21.59
N ALA A 86 -1.74 6.62 21.91
CA ALA A 86 -0.76 7.65 21.54
C ALA A 86 0.60 7.48 22.26
N ARG A 87 0.71 6.53 23.20
CA ARG A 87 1.93 6.21 23.94
C ARG A 87 2.84 5.20 23.25
N PHE A 88 2.37 4.54 22.18
CA PHE A 88 3.20 3.62 21.43
C PHE A 88 4.12 4.37 20.47
N ASP A 89 5.39 3.96 20.43
CA ASP A 89 6.40 4.53 19.55
C ASP A 89 6.20 4.04 18.10
N THR A 90 5.83 2.77 17.96
CA THR A 90 5.65 2.09 16.67
C THR A 90 4.36 1.28 16.67
N VAL A 91 3.64 1.29 15.56
CA VAL A 91 2.51 0.40 15.29
C VAL A 91 2.87 -0.53 14.13
N LEU A 92 2.73 -1.83 14.37
CA LEU A 92 2.69 -2.86 13.34
C LEU A 92 1.22 -3.26 13.14
N ASP A 93 0.61 -2.80 12.07
CA ASP A 93 -0.77 -3.07 11.66
C ASP A 93 -0.80 -4.26 10.70
N ILE A 94 -1.16 -5.43 11.23
CA ILE A 94 -0.94 -6.73 10.59
C ILE A 94 -2.27 -7.36 10.21
N PHE A 95 -2.43 -7.68 8.92
CA PHE A 95 -3.66 -8.16 8.32
C PHE A 95 -3.58 -9.65 7.98
N ALA A 96 -4.26 -10.51 8.76
CA ALA A 96 -4.59 -11.86 8.32
C ALA A 96 -5.77 -11.89 7.35
N TYR A 97 -6.56 -10.80 7.31
CA TYR A 97 -7.65 -10.55 6.36
C TYR A 97 -7.90 -9.04 6.24
N ARG A 98 -8.75 -8.61 5.30
CA ARG A 98 -9.15 -7.21 5.13
C ARG A 98 -9.71 -6.61 6.43
N PRO A 99 -9.17 -5.45 6.87
CA PRO A 99 -9.60 -4.81 8.11
C PRO A 99 -11.02 -4.25 7.98
N ILE A 100 -11.61 -3.88 9.12
CA ILE A 100 -12.92 -3.21 9.25
C ILE A 100 -14.13 -4.09 8.89
N ILE A 101 -13.97 -5.14 8.08
CA ILE A 101 -15.07 -6.05 7.71
C ILE A 101 -15.46 -6.95 8.88
N LEU A 102 -16.77 -7.20 9.03
CA LEU A 102 -17.32 -8.22 9.94
C LEU A 102 -18.03 -9.28 9.10
N ASP A 103 -17.98 -10.55 9.52
CA ASP A 103 -18.63 -11.65 8.80
C ASP A 103 -20.16 -11.68 8.98
N ARG A 104 -20.68 -10.88 9.92
CA ARG A 104 -22.09 -10.77 10.25
C ARG A 104 -22.51 -9.31 10.36
N GLU A 105 -23.72 -9.00 9.91
CA GLU A 105 -24.25 -7.64 9.98
C GLU A 105 -24.70 -7.26 11.39
N LEU A 106 -24.25 -6.09 11.85
CA LEU A 106 -24.75 -5.46 13.06
C LEU A 106 -25.98 -4.59 12.74
N PRO A 107 -26.90 -4.37 13.70
CA PRO A 107 -27.92 -3.33 13.59
C PRO A 107 -27.29 -1.95 13.24
N PRO A 108 -27.98 -1.08 12.49
CA PRO A 108 -27.40 0.17 11.98
C PRO A 108 -26.74 1.07 13.03
N GLU A 109 -27.34 1.18 14.22
CA GLU A 109 -26.82 1.97 15.33
C GLU A 109 -25.52 1.36 15.90
N LYS A 110 -25.43 0.03 15.97
CA LYS A 110 -24.24 -0.70 16.44
C LYS A 110 -23.12 -0.66 15.41
N MET A 111 -23.45 -0.80 14.13
CA MET A 111 -22.50 -0.62 13.04
C MET A 111 -21.94 0.81 13.02
N SER A 112 -22.77 1.81 13.33
CA SER A 112 -22.33 3.21 13.44
C SER A 112 -21.34 3.42 14.59
N LEU A 113 -21.57 2.78 15.74
CA LEU A 113 -20.63 2.77 16.87
C LEU A 113 -19.30 2.09 16.48
N TYR A 114 -19.34 0.93 15.83
CA TYR A 114 -18.15 0.21 15.37
C TYR A 114 -17.32 1.02 14.38
N ARG A 115 -17.96 1.64 13.37
CA ARG A 115 -17.26 2.52 12.40
C ARG A 115 -16.61 3.72 13.08
N ARG A 116 -17.27 4.32 14.07
CA ARG A 116 -16.70 5.41 14.88
C ARG A 116 -15.50 4.93 15.70
N TYR A 117 -15.61 3.77 16.34
CA TYR A 117 -14.49 3.15 17.06
C TYR A 117 -13.28 2.93 16.15
N ILE A 118 -13.48 2.27 14.99
CA ILE A 118 -12.41 2.01 14.02
C ILE A 118 -11.76 3.29 13.54
N LYS A 119 -12.57 4.30 13.16
CA LYS A 119 -12.05 5.60 12.71
C LYS A 119 -11.18 6.26 13.79
N ASN A 120 -11.66 6.32 15.03
CA ASN A 120 -10.95 6.96 16.12
C ASN A 120 -9.70 6.18 16.52
N LEU A 121 -9.76 4.84 16.47
CA LEU A 121 -8.61 3.97 16.69
C LEU A 121 -7.53 4.27 15.66
N PHE A 122 -7.82 4.17 14.36
CA PHE A 122 -6.84 4.48 13.31
C PHE A 122 -6.25 5.88 13.45
N TYR A 123 -7.07 6.90 13.75
CA TYR A 123 -6.58 8.25 13.99
C TYR A 123 -5.60 8.33 15.17
N ALA A 124 -5.82 7.55 16.24
CA ALA A 124 -4.89 7.47 17.35
C ALA A 124 -3.61 6.73 16.99
N LEU A 125 -3.71 5.63 16.23
CA LEU A 125 -2.55 4.81 15.85
C LEU A 125 -1.61 5.54 14.87
N MET A 126 -2.16 6.31 13.93
CA MET A 126 -1.36 7.11 12.98
C MET A 126 -0.54 8.23 13.64
N LYS A 127 -0.72 8.49 14.95
CA LYS A 127 0.12 9.43 15.71
C LYS A 127 1.45 8.81 16.15
N ALA A 128 1.59 7.49 16.05
CA ALA A 128 2.84 6.82 16.34
C ALA A 128 3.96 7.34 15.42
N ARG A 129 5.20 7.28 15.90
CA ARG A 129 6.35 7.74 15.11
C ARG A 129 6.57 6.88 13.87
N ARG A 130 6.22 5.61 13.93
CA ARG A 130 6.21 4.68 12.80
C ARG A 130 4.89 3.93 12.75
N PHE A 131 4.33 3.81 11.56
CA PHE A 131 3.09 3.09 11.30
C PHE A 131 3.30 2.20 10.08
N VAL A 132 3.39 0.90 10.32
CA VAL A 132 3.73 -0.10 9.31
C VAL A 132 2.53 -0.99 9.08
N GLN A 133 2.14 -1.16 7.83
CA GLN A 133 1.04 -2.02 7.41
C GLN A 133 1.57 -3.27 6.75
N LEU A 134 1.05 -4.44 7.11
CA LEU A 134 1.57 -5.72 6.61
C LEU A 134 0.47 -6.74 6.35
N ARG A 135 0.45 -7.31 5.15
CA ARG A 135 -0.52 -8.35 4.76
C ARG A 135 0.10 -9.74 4.87
N LEU A 136 -0.49 -10.60 5.68
CA LEU A 136 -0.02 -11.96 5.86
C LEU A 136 -0.39 -12.84 4.66
N PRO A 137 0.44 -13.85 4.32
CA PRO A 137 0.15 -14.84 3.29
C PRO A 137 -0.93 -15.83 3.75
N THR A 138 -2.17 -15.39 3.88
CA THR A 138 -3.32 -16.20 4.34
C THR A 138 -4.27 -16.52 3.20
N ALA A 139 -5.12 -17.52 3.42
CA ALA A 139 -6.19 -17.86 2.47
C ALA A 139 -7.20 -16.72 2.30
N ALA A 140 -7.51 -15.98 3.37
CA ALA A 140 -8.46 -14.87 3.32
C ALA A 140 -7.92 -13.72 2.47
N ASN A 141 -6.66 -13.32 2.66
CA ASN A 141 -6.05 -12.30 1.81
C ASN A 141 -5.88 -12.77 0.36
N ALA A 142 -5.65 -14.07 0.12
CA ALA A 142 -5.62 -14.62 -1.23
C ALA A 142 -6.98 -14.47 -1.93
N GLU A 143 -8.07 -14.86 -1.27
CA GLU A 143 -9.43 -14.68 -1.79
C GLU A 143 -9.73 -13.20 -2.07
N GLU A 144 -9.38 -12.31 -1.15
CA GLU A 144 -9.58 -10.87 -1.28
C GLU A 144 -8.74 -10.25 -2.41
N SER A 145 -7.57 -10.81 -2.72
CA SER A 145 -6.74 -10.38 -3.86
C SER A 145 -7.23 -10.88 -5.22
N GLY A 146 -8.17 -11.84 -5.24
CA GLY A 146 -8.63 -12.51 -6.47
C GLY A 146 -7.62 -13.53 -7.04
N LEU A 147 -6.53 -13.83 -6.32
CA LEU A 147 -5.51 -14.80 -6.73
C LEU A 147 -5.81 -16.20 -6.19
N ASP A 148 -5.27 -17.21 -6.89
CA ASP A 148 -5.22 -18.55 -6.35
C ASP A 148 -4.44 -18.57 -5.02
N ARG A 149 -4.91 -19.36 -4.06
CA ARG A 149 -4.33 -19.42 -2.71
C ARG A 149 -2.86 -19.80 -2.72
N GLU A 150 -2.48 -20.85 -3.44
CA GLU A 150 -1.08 -21.31 -3.44
C GLU A 150 -0.20 -20.28 -4.15
N ASP A 151 -0.70 -19.66 -5.23
CA ASP A 151 0.02 -18.62 -5.94
C ASP A 151 0.22 -17.36 -5.09
N TYR A 152 -0.83 -16.88 -4.40
CA TYR A 152 -0.75 -15.74 -3.48
C TYR A 152 0.29 -15.97 -2.38
N ILE A 153 0.20 -17.11 -1.68
CA ILE A 153 1.12 -17.45 -0.58
C ILE A 153 2.56 -17.51 -1.10
N ARG A 154 2.78 -18.12 -2.28
CA ARG A 154 4.11 -18.20 -2.91
C ARG A 154 4.66 -16.82 -3.24
N ARG A 155 3.86 -15.95 -3.87
CA ARG A 155 4.27 -14.59 -4.27
C ARG A 155 4.58 -13.70 -3.07
N MET A 156 3.70 -13.68 -2.07
CA MET A 156 3.90 -12.89 -0.85
C MET A 156 5.15 -13.34 -0.09
N ASN A 157 5.34 -14.65 0.11
CA ASN A 157 6.55 -15.15 0.77
C ASN A 157 7.82 -14.81 -0.01
N ALA A 158 7.80 -14.87 -1.34
CA ALA A 158 8.92 -14.44 -2.16
C ALA A 158 9.20 -12.93 -2.00
N ALA A 159 8.17 -12.10 -2.09
CA ALA A 159 8.28 -10.64 -1.93
C ALA A 159 8.84 -10.24 -0.56
N TYR A 160 8.49 -10.98 0.50
CA TYR A 160 9.03 -10.77 1.85
C TYR A 160 10.46 -11.29 2.06
N SER A 161 10.89 -12.30 1.29
CA SER A 161 12.20 -12.93 1.41
C SER A 161 13.30 -12.14 0.66
N ILE A 162 13.37 -10.83 0.93
CA ILE A 162 14.29 -9.89 0.28
C ILE A 162 15.39 -9.42 1.24
N ASP A 163 16.59 -9.15 0.70
CA ASP A 163 17.63 -8.42 1.43
C ASP A 163 17.24 -6.93 1.53
N LEU A 164 16.68 -6.57 2.68
CA LEU A 164 16.15 -5.23 2.96
C LEU A 164 17.25 -4.16 3.06
N ASP A 165 18.45 -4.53 3.50
CA ASP A 165 19.59 -3.60 3.53
C ASP A 165 20.07 -3.30 2.11
N ALA A 166 20.10 -4.31 1.23
CA ALA A 166 20.38 -4.13 -0.19
C ALA A 166 19.27 -3.33 -0.90
N LEU A 167 17.99 -3.62 -0.61
CA LEU A 167 16.85 -2.86 -1.13
C LEU A 167 16.98 -1.38 -0.78
N LYS A 168 17.18 -1.06 0.50
CA LYS A 168 17.32 0.33 0.96
C LYS A 168 18.45 1.08 0.27
N LYS A 169 19.59 0.41 0.03
CA LYS A 169 20.72 0.99 -0.74
C LYS A 169 20.33 1.27 -2.19
N ARG A 170 19.64 0.34 -2.87
CA ARG A 170 19.15 0.52 -4.25
C ARG A 170 18.16 1.68 -4.34
N CYS A 171 17.15 1.70 -3.47
CA CYS A 171 16.16 2.78 -3.43
C CYS A 171 16.82 4.14 -3.16
N THR A 172 17.77 4.21 -2.22
CA THR A 172 18.53 5.44 -1.93
C THR A 172 19.31 5.93 -3.15
N GLN A 173 19.94 5.01 -3.89
CA GLN A 173 20.66 5.37 -5.10
C GLN A 173 19.70 5.83 -6.21
N ALA A 174 18.59 5.12 -6.42
CA ALA A 174 17.58 5.49 -7.39
C ALA A 174 17.00 6.89 -7.11
N VAL A 175 16.65 7.21 -5.86
CA VAL A 175 16.19 8.56 -5.48
C VAL A 175 17.26 9.61 -5.76
N ARG A 176 18.54 9.33 -5.51
CA ARG A 176 19.62 10.28 -5.83
C ARG A 176 19.70 10.58 -7.33
N ASP A 177 19.53 9.57 -8.16
CA ASP A 177 19.61 9.72 -9.61
C ASP A 177 18.34 10.40 -10.18
N LEU A 178 17.16 10.06 -9.64
CA LEU A 178 15.86 10.62 -10.03
C LEU A 178 15.62 12.05 -9.50
N SER A 179 16.24 12.42 -8.37
CA SER A 179 16.13 13.79 -7.83
C SER A 179 17.04 14.81 -8.51
N ALA A 180 17.84 14.38 -9.50
CA ALA A 180 18.70 15.28 -10.26
C ALA A 180 17.94 16.19 -11.24
N ASN A 181 16.68 15.88 -11.54
CA ASN A 181 15.83 16.70 -12.39
C ASN A 181 14.43 16.80 -11.80
N ASP A 182 13.71 17.86 -12.14
CA ASP A 182 12.34 18.09 -11.65
C ASP A 182 11.28 17.81 -12.73
N ARG A 183 11.68 17.50 -13.97
CA ARG A 183 10.74 17.31 -15.08
C ARG A 183 11.13 16.10 -15.89
N TYR A 184 10.17 15.21 -16.09
CA TYR A 184 10.38 13.93 -16.74
C TYR A 184 9.38 13.71 -17.85
N VAL A 185 9.81 12.94 -18.84
CA VAL A 185 8.93 12.26 -19.79
C VAL A 185 9.05 10.76 -19.60
N ILE A 186 7.91 10.08 -19.67
CA ILE A 186 7.82 8.62 -19.74
C ILE A 186 7.30 8.27 -21.11
N ALA A 187 8.16 7.70 -21.95
CA ALA A 187 7.79 7.20 -23.26
C ALA A 187 7.45 5.71 -23.17
N THR A 188 6.27 5.36 -23.67
CA THR A 188 5.74 3.99 -23.76
C THR A 188 5.21 3.77 -25.17
N GLY A 189 5.32 2.54 -25.68
CA GLY A 189 4.79 2.19 -27.01
C GLY A 189 5.15 3.17 -28.14
N GLU A 190 4.32 3.23 -29.17
CA GLU A 190 4.46 4.19 -30.27
C GLU A 190 3.64 5.46 -29.97
N ASN A 191 4.28 6.64 -30.03
CA ASN A 191 3.63 7.95 -29.84
C ASN A 191 2.89 8.14 -28.50
N CYS A 192 3.23 7.39 -27.44
CA CYS A 192 2.70 7.63 -26.10
C CYS A 192 3.81 8.18 -25.19
N VAL A 193 3.67 9.47 -24.86
CA VAL A 193 4.60 10.19 -24.00
C VAL A 193 3.79 10.88 -22.91
N LEU A 194 4.11 10.60 -21.65
CA LEU A 194 3.54 11.26 -20.49
C LEU A 194 4.54 12.27 -19.93
N HIS A 195 4.10 13.51 -19.72
CA HIS A 195 4.89 14.59 -19.15
C HIS A 195 4.54 14.77 -17.67
N LEU A 196 5.58 14.82 -16.83
CA LEU A 196 5.46 14.94 -15.38
C LEU A 196 6.34 16.09 -14.87
N ASP A 197 5.77 16.90 -14.00
CA ASP A 197 6.47 17.93 -13.23
C ASP A 197 6.53 17.50 -11.76
N LEU A 198 7.74 17.41 -11.22
CA LEU A 198 8.06 16.96 -9.86
C LEU A 198 8.63 18.12 -9.02
N THR A 199 8.61 19.36 -9.54
CA THR A 199 9.24 20.52 -8.91
C THR A 199 8.76 20.71 -7.47
N GLY A 200 9.69 20.69 -6.52
CA GLY A 200 9.42 20.93 -5.10
C GLY A 200 8.67 19.79 -4.40
N ARG A 201 8.61 18.60 -5.01
CA ARG A 201 7.97 17.41 -4.45
C ARG A 201 9.02 16.47 -3.83
N PRO A 202 8.75 15.87 -2.66
CA PRO A 202 9.69 14.95 -2.03
C PRO A 202 9.60 13.54 -2.63
N TRP A 203 10.76 12.93 -2.89
CA TRP A 203 10.84 11.49 -3.15
C TRP A 203 10.77 10.69 -1.86
N HIS A 204 10.06 9.57 -1.90
CA HIS A 204 9.90 8.63 -0.81
C HIS A 204 10.54 7.29 -1.14
N ILE A 205 10.96 6.58 -0.09
CA ILE A 205 11.57 5.25 -0.19
C ILE A 205 10.72 4.30 0.63
N ASP A 206 10.14 3.32 -0.04
CA ASP A 206 9.52 2.17 0.59
C ASP A 206 10.52 1.01 0.63
N ALA A 207 11.26 0.95 1.75
CA ALA A 207 12.26 -0.07 2.03
C ALA A 207 12.34 -0.37 3.54
N GLY A 208 11.17 -0.56 4.15
CA GLY A 208 11.05 -0.94 5.55
C GLY A 208 9.99 -0.19 6.36
N ASP A 209 9.30 0.78 5.77
CA ASP A 209 8.28 1.61 6.44
C ASP A 209 7.07 1.74 5.51
N GLY A 210 5.89 2.07 6.04
CA GLY A 210 4.68 2.16 5.24
C GLY A 210 4.07 0.79 4.93
N ASP A 211 3.81 0.51 3.65
CA ASP A 211 3.08 -0.69 3.22
C ASP A 211 4.01 -1.85 2.83
N TRP A 212 3.63 -3.07 3.24
CA TRP A 212 4.42 -4.27 3.05
C TRP A 212 3.68 -5.33 2.21
N PRO A 213 4.34 -5.98 1.24
CA PRO A 213 5.78 -6.00 0.97
C PRO A 213 6.32 -4.68 0.42
N CYS A 214 7.51 -4.31 0.90
CA CYS A 214 8.20 -3.12 0.42
C CYS A 214 8.83 -3.34 -0.94
N GLY A 215 9.12 -2.23 -1.61
CA GLY A 215 10.11 -2.20 -2.68
C GLY A 215 9.74 -1.27 -3.80
N GLU A 216 9.67 0.01 -3.49
CA GLU A 216 9.54 1.04 -4.51
C GLU A 216 10.22 2.35 -4.08
N VAL A 217 10.33 3.26 -5.03
CA VAL A 217 10.55 4.68 -4.77
C VAL A 217 9.45 5.45 -5.48
N TYR A 218 8.86 6.43 -4.82
CA TYR A 218 7.67 7.09 -5.32
C TYR A 218 7.64 8.57 -4.97
N ILE A 219 6.81 9.33 -5.69
CA ILE A 219 6.67 10.77 -5.56
C ILE A 219 5.27 11.20 -5.98
N ALA A 220 4.73 12.21 -5.31
CA ALA A 220 3.54 12.91 -5.79
C ALA A 220 3.91 13.94 -6.86
N PRO A 221 3.51 13.80 -8.13
CA PRO A 221 3.76 14.84 -9.12
C PRO A 221 2.96 16.11 -8.83
N VAL A 222 3.35 17.23 -9.44
CA VAL A 222 2.46 18.38 -9.59
C VAL A 222 1.25 17.95 -10.40
N GLU A 223 0.05 18.35 -9.97
CA GLU A 223 -1.23 17.89 -10.53
C GLU A 223 -1.55 18.57 -11.89
N ASN A 224 -0.60 18.51 -12.82
CA ASN A 224 -0.63 19.11 -14.17
C ASN A 224 -0.11 18.15 -15.27
N ALA A 225 0.01 16.86 -14.94
CA ALA A 225 0.43 15.82 -15.87
C ALA A 225 -0.43 15.82 -17.15
N HIS A 226 0.21 15.56 -18.29
CA HIS A 226 -0.44 15.51 -19.59
C HIS A 226 0.29 14.58 -20.55
N GLY A 227 -0.44 14.03 -21.52
CA GLY A 227 0.10 13.11 -22.51
C GLY A 227 -0.57 11.73 -22.45
N ARG A 228 0.12 10.70 -22.92
CA ARG A 228 -0.45 9.36 -23.10
C ARG A 228 0.47 8.27 -22.55
N VAL A 229 -0.12 7.22 -22.01
CA VAL A 229 0.60 6.02 -21.54
C VAL A 229 -0.05 4.79 -22.16
N PHE A 230 0.74 4.00 -22.87
CA PHE A 230 0.32 2.72 -23.42
C PHE A 230 0.63 1.60 -22.43
N PHE A 231 -0.33 0.72 -22.18
CA PHE A 231 -0.21 -0.48 -21.37
C PHE A 231 -0.47 -1.71 -22.23
N GLU A 232 0.53 -2.60 -22.35
CA GLU A 232 0.32 -3.91 -22.99
C GLU A 232 -0.70 -4.74 -22.20
N LYS A 233 -0.62 -4.67 -20.87
CA LYS A 233 -1.57 -5.26 -19.93
C LYS A 233 -1.89 -4.24 -18.85
N LEU A 234 -3.17 -3.89 -18.71
CA LEU A 234 -3.68 -2.94 -17.73
C LEU A 234 -4.64 -3.64 -16.79
N PHE A 235 -4.31 -3.65 -15.50
CA PHE A 235 -5.24 -4.03 -14.45
C PHE A 235 -5.95 -2.79 -13.91
N VAL A 236 -7.27 -2.88 -13.76
CA VAL A 236 -8.09 -1.85 -13.15
C VAL A 236 -8.90 -2.51 -12.04
N GLU A 237 -8.69 -2.07 -10.80
CA GLU A 237 -9.32 -2.63 -9.60
C GLU A 237 -10.85 -2.67 -9.77
N ASP A 238 -11.47 -3.77 -9.33
CA ASP A 238 -12.91 -4.06 -9.45
C ASP A 238 -13.50 -3.97 -10.89
N THR A 239 -12.67 -3.84 -11.92
CA THR A 239 -13.09 -3.63 -13.30
C THR A 239 -12.57 -4.71 -14.25
N GLY A 240 -11.30 -5.11 -14.12
CA GLY A 240 -10.74 -6.25 -14.84
C GLY A 240 -9.33 -6.03 -15.40
N CYS A 241 -8.89 -6.97 -16.22
CA CYS A 241 -7.61 -6.94 -16.93
C CYS A 241 -7.85 -6.71 -18.42
N PHE A 242 -7.17 -5.73 -19.00
CA PHE A 242 -7.33 -5.32 -20.39
C PHE A 242 -5.98 -5.33 -21.12
N GLU A 243 -6.00 -5.64 -22.41
CA GLU A 243 -4.79 -5.68 -23.23
C GLU A 243 -4.74 -4.49 -24.18
N ASN A 244 -3.53 -4.00 -24.43
CA ASN A 244 -3.24 -2.93 -25.41
C ASN A 244 -4.10 -1.67 -25.20
N VAL A 245 -4.07 -1.12 -23.99
CA VAL A 245 -4.87 0.06 -23.61
C VAL A 245 -3.99 1.29 -23.54
N THR A 246 -4.41 2.38 -24.17
CA THR A 246 -3.81 3.69 -23.98
C THR A 246 -4.67 4.55 -23.05
N LEU A 247 -4.05 5.08 -22.01
CA LEU A 247 -4.63 6.11 -21.14
C LEU A 247 -4.16 7.49 -21.59
N GLU A 248 -5.06 8.46 -21.61
CA GLU A 248 -4.77 9.86 -21.92
C GLU A 248 -4.97 10.74 -20.69
N PHE A 249 -3.96 11.57 -20.40
CA PHE A 249 -3.99 12.56 -19.33
C PHE A 249 -4.03 13.96 -19.92
N ALA A 250 -4.94 14.78 -19.41
CA ALA A 250 -5.06 16.19 -19.76
C ALA A 250 -5.40 17.00 -18.50
N ASP A 251 -4.80 18.19 -18.36
CA ASP A 251 -4.99 19.09 -17.21
C ASP A 251 -4.80 18.38 -15.85
N GLY A 252 -3.80 17.50 -15.77
CA GLY A 252 -3.46 16.74 -14.56
C GLY A 252 -4.37 15.55 -14.26
N ARG A 253 -5.29 15.19 -15.16
CA ARG A 253 -6.31 14.16 -14.91
C ARG A 253 -6.35 13.11 -16.00
N LEU A 254 -6.70 11.88 -15.61
CA LEU A 254 -7.10 10.81 -16.52
C LEU A 254 -8.37 11.24 -17.26
N ALA A 255 -8.21 11.55 -18.54
CA ALA A 255 -9.22 12.16 -19.38
C ALA A 255 -9.97 11.13 -20.23
N SER A 256 -9.24 10.16 -20.82
CA SER A 256 -9.82 9.17 -21.72
C SER A 256 -9.01 7.86 -21.72
N ALA A 257 -9.62 6.81 -22.26
CA ALA A 257 -8.95 5.57 -22.63
C ALA A 257 -9.50 5.06 -23.97
N ASP A 258 -8.67 4.39 -24.77
CA ASP A 258 -9.08 3.78 -26.04
C ASP A 258 -9.84 2.44 -25.89
N HIS A 259 -9.98 1.94 -24.66
CA HIS A 259 -10.74 0.75 -24.33
C HIS A 259 -12.10 1.07 -23.71
N SER A 260 -13.19 0.55 -24.29
CA SER A 260 -14.57 0.92 -23.91
C SER A 260 -14.94 0.65 -22.44
N ALA A 261 -14.45 -0.45 -21.86
CA ALA A 261 -14.71 -0.75 -20.44
C ALA A 261 -13.95 0.19 -19.51
N VAL A 262 -12.72 0.57 -19.89
CA VAL A 262 -11.87 1.50 -19.12
C VAL A 262 -12.43 2.92 -19.23
N SER A 263 -12.92 3.32 -20.41
CA SER A 263 -13.62 4.60 -20.58
C SER A 263 -14.84 4.71 -19.66
N LYS A 264 -15.66 3.64 -19.55
CA LYS A 264 -16.81 3.63 -18.63
C LYS A 264 -16.40 3.75 -17.16
N PHE A 265 -15.29 3.09 -16.80
CA PHE A 265 -14.70 3.23 -15.47
C PHE A 265 -14.30 4.68 -15.21
N ILE A 266 -13.57 5.31 -16.14
CA ILE A 266 -13.15 6.72 -16.03
C ILE A 266 -14.37 7.63 -15.87
N ASP A 267 -15.43 7.42 -16.65
CA ASP A 267 -16.65 8.23 -16.61
C ASP A 267 -17.36 8.20 -15.25
N ALA A 268 -17.22 7.10 -14.50
CA ALA A 268 -17.81 6.96 -13.17
C ALA A 268 -17.03 7.70 -12.06
N LEU A 269 -15.77 8.07 -12.31
CA LEU A 269 -14.92 8.74 -11.33
C LEU A 269 -15.26 10.23 -11.19
N SER A 270 -15.13 10.77 -9.98
CA SER A 270 -15.22 12.22 -9.77
C SER A 270 -13.96 12.94 -10.29
N PRO A 271 -14.01 14.26 -10.56
CA PRO A 271 -12.83 14.99 -11.04
C PRO A 271 -11.60 14.91 -10.11
N ALA A 272 -11.80 14.78 -8.80
CA ALA A 272 -10.71 14.62 -7.83
C ALA A 272 -10.11 13.20 -7.89
N ASP A 273 -10.94 12.20 -8.20
CA ASP A 273 -10.52 10.80 -8.27
C ASP A 273 -9.73 10.48 -9.56
N ARG A 274 -9.79 11.38 -10.56
CA ARG A 274 -9.05 11.24 -11.83
C ARG A 274 -7.68 11.89 -11.84
N VAL A 275 -7.30 12.64 -10.80
CA VAL A 275 -6.03 13.38 -10.79
C VAL A 275 -4.87 12.40 -10.71
N LEU A 276 -3.90 12.50 -11.62
CA LEU A 276 -2.66 11.73 -11.52
C LEU A 276 -1.91 12.18 -10.27
N CYS A 277 -1.77 11.27 -9.30
CA CYS A 277 -1.41 11.61 -7.95
C CYS A 277 -0.07 11.02 -7.51
N GLU A 278 0.42 9.99 -8.20
CA GLU A 278 1.68 9.32 -7.91
C GLU A 278 2.42 8.93 -9.19
N LEU A 279 3.76 8.97 -9.11
CA LEU A 279 4.68 8.22 -9.96
C LEU A 279 5.54 7.36 -9.04
N GLY A 280 5.67 6.08 -9.35
CA GLY A 280 6.60 5.20 -8.64
C GLY A 280 7.33 4.20 -9.54
N PHE A 281 8.37 3.59 -8.97
CA PHE A 281 9.23 2.61 -9.62
C PHE A 281 9.49 1.44 -8.68
N GLY A 282 9.17 0.23 -9.14
CA GLY A 282 9.38 -0.98 -8.35
C GLY A 282 10.86 -1.39 -8.25
N MET A 283 11.21 -1.98 -7.12
CA MET A 283 12.57 -2.23 -6.63
C MET A 283 12.75 -3.60 -5.97
N ASN A 284 11.68 -4.40 -5.89
CA ASN A 284 11.67 -5.75 -5.32
C ASN A 284 11.95 -6.80 -6.42
N PRO A 285 13.14 -7.43 -6.44
CA PRO A 285 13.52 -8.41 -7.45
C PRO A 285 12.84 -9.77 -7.28
N ASN A 286 12.12 -9.99 -6.17
CA ASN A 286 11.46 -11.25 -5.89
C ASN A 286 9.99 -11.27 -6.37
N VAL A 287 9.47 -10.13 -6.81
CA VAL A 287 8.22 -10.07 -7.57
C VAL A 287 8.57 -10.26 -9.04
N GLY A 288 8.16 -11.39 -9.61
CA GLY A 288 8.64 -11.84 -10.94
C GLY A 288 7.76 -11.46 -12.13
N ASP A 289 6.47 -11.23 -11.90
CA ASP A 289 5.47 -10.96 -12.95
C ASP A 289 4.22 -10.33 -12.34
N LEU A 290 3.47 -9.57 -13.16
CA LEU A 290 2.22 -8.95 -12.75
C LEU A 290 1.12 -10.00 -12.54
N CYS A 291 0.45 -9.89 -11.40
CA CYS A 291 -0.63 -10.78 -10.99
C CYS A 291 -2.00 -10.07 -10.90
N GLY A 292 -2.04 -8.75 -11.08
CA GLY A 292 -3.26 -7.95 -10.96
C GLY A 292 -3.57 -7.51 -9.54
N TYR A 293 -2.63 -7.71 -8.62
CA TYR A 293 -2.72 -7.25 -7.24
C TYR A 293 -1.71 -6.12 -7.04
N ALA A 294 -2.20 -4.87 -7.03
CA ALA A 294 -1.39 -3.64 -7.04
C ALA A 294 -0.26 -3.66 -5.98
N VAL A 295 -0.58 -4.07 -4.75
CA VAL A 295 0.36 -4.18 -3.61
C VAL A 295 1.60 -5.03 -3.92
N LEU A 296 1.50 -6.01 -4.82
CA LEU A 296 2.66 -6.78 -5.29
C LEU A 296 3.23 -6.17 -6.57
N ASP A 297 2.35 -5.88 -7.53
CA ASP A 297 2.70 -5.47 -8.89
C ASP A 297 3.53 -4.18 -8.90
N GLU A 298 3.18 -3.18 -8.08
CA GLU A 298 3.89 -1.89 -7.99
C GLU A 298 5.32 -2.03 -7.45
N LYS A 299 5.59 -3.10 -6.69
CA LYS A 299 6.91 -3.37 -6.11
C LYS A 299 7.86 -4.06 -7.09
N MET A 300 7.35 -4.59 -8.20
CA MET A 300 8.13 -5.38 -9.16
C MET A 300 9.26 -4.56 -9.79
N CYS A 301 10.49 -5.10 -9.78
CA CYS A 301 11.59 -4.47 -10.52
C CYS A 301 11.26 -4.28 -12.01
N ASP A 302 11.89 -3.27 -12.63
CA ASP A 302 11.73 -2.96 -14.06
C ASP A 302 10.28 -2.60 -14.45
N THR A 303 9.51 -2.07 -13.50
CA THR A 303 8.20 -1.45 -13.74
C THR A 303 8.23 0.02 -13.35
N PHE A 304 7.26 0.76 -13.86
CA PHE A 304 6.82 1.99 -13.22
C PHE A 304 5.32 1.89 -13.00
N HIS A 305 4.80 2.66 -12.05
CA HIS A 305 3.37 2.83 -11.90
C HIS A 305 3.02 4.31 -11.83
N ILE A 306 1.78 4.59 -12.23
CA ILE A 306 1.14 5.88 -12.00
C ILE A 306 -0.16 5.63 -11.26
N ALA A 307 -0.52 6.52 -10.35
CA ALA A 307 -1.78 6.40 -9.62
C ALA A 307 -2.71 7.57 -9.92
N ILE A 308 -4.00 7.35 -9.73
CA ILE A 308 -5.01 8.42 -9.67
C ILE A 308 -5.64 8.54 -8.27
N GLY A 309 -5.96 9.76 -7.86
CA GLY A 309 -6.66 10.03 -6.61
C GLY A 309 -5.83 10.79 -5.57
N ALA A 310 -5.83 10.34 -4.32
CA ALA A 310 -5.32 11.08 -3.18
C ALA A 310 -3.78 11.04 -3.09
N ASN A 311 -3.17 12.19 -2.81
CA ASN A 311 -1.71 12.29 -2.58
C ASN A 311 -1.30 13.28 -1.48
N THR A 312 -2.26 13.80 -0.71
CA THR A 312 -1.97 14.72 0.41
C THR A 312 -1.09 14.11 1.50
N MET A 313 -1.05 12.78 1.60
CA MET A 313 -0.30 12.05 2.63
C MET A 313 1.21 12.02 2.37
N PHE A 314 1.65 12.21 1.13
CA PHE A 314 3.05 12.07 0.72
C PHE A 314 3.54 13.25 -0.15
N GLY A 315 2.96 14.44 0.07
CA GLY A 315 3.50 15.70 -0.46
C GLY A 315 2.74 16.32 -1.62
N GLY A 316 1.64 15.70 -2.06
CA GLY A 316 0.69 16.21 -3.04
C GLY A 316 -0.34 17.20 -2.48
N LYS A 317 -1.27 17.67 -3.34
CA LYS A 317 -2.35 18.61 -2.97
C LYS A 317 -3.75 18.09 -3.26
N ASN A 318 -3.89 16.95 -3.93
CA ASN A 318 -5.19 16.42 -4.29
C ASN A 318 -5.79 15.60 -3.14
N ASN A 319 -6.90 16.07 -2.62
CA ASN A 319 -7.69 15.37 -1.61
C ASN A 319 -8.82 14.59 -2.31
N SER A 320 -8.71 13.27 -2.30
CA SER A 320 -9.66 12.34 -2.90
C SER A 320 -9.93 11.18 -1.93
N LYS A 321 -10.95 10.37 -2.22
CA LYS A 321 -11.28 9.17 -1.44
C LYS A 321 -10.70 7.89 -2.04
N VAL A 322 -10.09 7.98 -3.21
CA VAL A 322 -9.51 6.83 -3.91
C VAL A 322 -8.01 7.04 -4.04
N HIS A 323 -7.29 5.94 -4.16
CA HIS A 323 -5.92 5.89 -4.62
C HIS A 323 -5.83 4.57 -5.39
N MET A 324 -5.50 4.63 -6.67
CA MET A 324 -5.50 3.44 -7.51
C MET A 324 -4.36 3.48 -8.51
N ASP A 325 -3.53 2.44 -8.43
CA ASP A 325 -2.30 2.27 -9.18
C ASP A 325 -2.53 1.56 -10.52
N PHE A 326 -1.85 2.05 -11.54
CA PHE A 326 -1.73 1.42 -12.85
C PHE A 326 -0.27 1.07 -13.07
N VAL A 327 0.04 -0.22 -12.99
CA VAL A 327 1.41 -0.72 -13.12
C VAL A 327 1.72 -1.04 -14.57
N HIS A 328 2.82 -0.50 -15.07
CA HIS A 328 3.32 -0.72 -16.42
C HIS A 328 4.52 -1.67 -16.41
N THR A 329 4.49 -2.67 -17.30
CA THR A 329 5.63 -3.54 -17.62
C THR A 329 6.03 -3.40 -19.09
N GLY A 330 7.23 -3.86 -19.45
CA GLY A 330 7.72 -3.86 -20.82
C GLY A 330 8.67 -2.70 -21.12
N GLY A 331 8.88 -2.41 -22.40
CA GLY A 331 9.82 -1.37 -22.84
C GLY A 331 9.29 0.04 -22.59
N PHE A 332 9.88 0.75 -21.64
CA PHE A 332 9.64 2.18 -21.42
C PHE A 332 10.95 2.94 -21.26
N HIS A 333 10.91 4.25 -21.51
CA HIS A 333 12.03 5.14 -21.30
C HIS A 333 11.64 6.33 -20.44
N VAL A 334 12.31 6.46 -19.29
CA VAL A 334 12.21 7.63 -18.42
C VAL A 334 13.39 8.55 -18.74
N SER A 335 13.10 9.78 -19.10
CA SER A 335 14.16 10.75 -19.38
C SER A 335 13.78 12.16 -18.87
N PRO A 336 14.76 12.94 -18.40
CA PRO A 336 14.51 14.34 -18.09
C PRO A 336 14.03 15.09 -19.34
N VAL A 337 13.12 16.04 -19.16
CA VAL A 337 12.80 17.00 -20.23
C VAL A 337 14.08 17.78 -20.52
N GLN A 338 14.68 17.60 -21.70
CA GLN A 338 15.81 18.42 -22.12
C GLN A 338 15.36 19.88 -22.08
N GLN A 339 15.97 20.69 -21.20
CA GLN A 339 15.84 22.13 -21.30
C GLN A 339 16.32 22.50 -22.70
N ALA A 340 15.46 23.15 -23.49
CA ALA A 340 15.91 23.81 -24.70
C ALA A 340 17.08 24.70 -24.29
N ARG A 341 18.28 24.39 -24.78
CA ARG A 341 19.41 25.31 -24.66
C ARG A 341 18.98 26.56 -25.40
N GLU A 342 18.71 27.63 -24.66
CA GLU A 342 18.45 28.97 -25.21
C GLU A 342 19.61 29.44 -26.08
#